data_AF-A0A378XDP1-F1
#
_entry.id   AF-A0A378XDP1-F1
#
_cell.length_a   1.000
_cell.length_b   1.000
_cell.length_c   1.000
_cell.angle_alpha   90.00
_cell.angle_beta   90.00
_cell.angle_gamma   90.00
#
_symmetry.space_group_name_H-M   'P 1'
#
loop_
_entity.id
_entity.type
_entity.pdbx_description
1 polymer ?
#
loop_
_entity_poly.entity_id
_entity_poly.type
_entity_poly.pdbx_seq_one_letter_code
_entity_poly.pdbx_strand_id
1 'polypeptide(L)'
;MARYSNKKNKADRDGTTFLALPHVVMESEAFKTLQGQPLKLLLDIAMQLSSTNNGRLSASWRYLSEKRGWTSKSSLRRSLDILEERGLIFCTRKGSLPNKAAWYAVTWLGLHHSKEMDCGSQSLPRGAYKDWKQN
;
A
#
# COMPACT_ATOMS: atom_id res chain seq x y z
N MET A 1 -31.94 -0.26 -27.33
CA MET A 1 -30.77 0.63 -27.42
C MET A 1 -29.50 -0.18 -27.16
N ALA A 2 -28.68 -0.41 -28.18
CA ALA A 2 -27.44 -1.17 -28.04
C ALA A 2 -26.40 -0.36 -27.26
N ARG A 3 -25.85 -0.93 -26.18
CA ARG A 3 -24.71 -0.36 -25.46
C ARG A 3 -23.50 -0.41 -26.40
N TYR A 4 -23.06 0.74 -26.90
CA TYR A 4 -21.78 0.86 -27.58
C TYR A 4 -20.67 0.44 -26.59
N SER A 5 -20.18 -0.78 -26.75
CA SER A 5 -18.93 -1.21 -26.10
C SER A 5 -17.81 -0.41 -26.76
N ASN A 6 -17.34 0.62 -26.07
CA ASN A 6 -16.20 1.41 -26.50
C ASN A 6 -14.94 0.54 -26.33
N LYS A 7 -14.68 -0.36 -27.29
CA LYS A 7 -13.41 -1.08 -27.44
C LYS A 7 -12.37 -0.08 -27.97
N LYS A 8 -11.93 0.84 -27.12
CA LYS A 8 -10.78 1.71 -27.41
C LYS A 8 -9.54 1.20 -26.66
N ASN A 9 -8.54 0.85 -27.47
CA ASN A 9 -7.11 0.87 -27.18
C ASN A 9 -6.60 -0.04 -26.04
N LYS A 10 -6.69 -1.37 -26.24
CA LYS A 10 -5.70 -2.28 -25.62
C LYS A 10 -4.30 -2.14 -26.25
N ALA A 11 -4.17 -1.41 -27.36
CA ALA A 11 -2.93 -1.24 -28.12
C ALA A 11 -2.07 -0.05 -27.67
N ASP A 12 -2.55 0.81 -26.77
CA ASP A 12 -1.88 2.07 -26.41
C ASP A 12 -1.29 2.04 -24.98
N ARG A 13 -1.24 0.86 -24.35
CA ARG A 13 -0.68 0.70 -23.00
C ARG A 13 -0.12 -0.69 -22.80
N ASP A 14 1.04 -0.74 -22.15
CA ASP A 14 1.65 -1.99 -21.71
C ASP A 14 0.82 -2.66 -20.60
N GLY A 15 0.55 -3.94 -20.80
CA GLY A 15 -0.13 -4.80 -19.83
C GLY A 15 -1.60 -4.46 -19.56
N THR A 16 -2.23 -5.27 -18.71
CA THR A 16 -3.67 -5.17 -18.41
C THR A 16 -3.96 -4.55 -17.05
N THR A 17 -3.05 -4.67 -16.08
CA THR A 17 -3.20 -4.14 -14.72
C THR A 17 -2.41 -2.84 -14.53
N PHE A 18 -2.78 -2.06 -13.53
CA PHE A 18 -2.11 -0.83 -13.13
C PHE A 18 -2.36 -0.56 -11.65
N LEU A 19 -1.48 0.24 -11.02
CA LEU A 19 -1.71 0.73 -9.68
C LEU A 19 -2.63 1.96 -9.73
N ALA A 20 -3.86 1.80 -9.26
CA ALA A 20 -4.79 2.92 -9.11
C ALA A 20 -4.49 3.68 -7.82
N LEU A 21 -3.76 4.79 -7.93
CA LEU A 21 -3.52 5.72 -6.82
C LEU A 21 -4.44 6.94 -6.98
N PRO A 22 -5.42 7.16 -6.07
CA PRO A 22 -6.36 8.28 -6.21
C PRO A 22 -5.66 9.64 -6.10
N HIS A 23 -6.09 10.62 -6.90
CA HIS A 23 -5.55 12.00 -6.86
C HIS A 23 -5.64 12.61 -5.46
N VAL A 24 -6.73 12.38 -4.72
CA VAL A 24 -6.87 12.86 -3.33
C VAL A 24 -5.78 12.33 -2.39
N VAL A 25 -5.19 11.16 -2.67
CA VAL A 25 -4.02 10.67 -1.94
C VAL A 25 -2.79 11.45 -2.35
N MET A 26 -2.55 11.60 -3.66
CA MET A 26 -1.39 12.30 -4.20
C MET A 26 -1.36 13.80 -3.85
N GLU A 27 -2.53 14.41 -3.68
CA GLU A 27 -2.69 15.82 -3.31
C GLU A 27 -2.58 16.07 -1.79
N SER A 28 -2.61 15.01 -0.98
CA SER A 28 -2.44 15.13 0.48
C SER A 28 -1.03 15.56 0.85
N GLU A 29 -0.89 16.32 1.94
CA GLU A 29 0.42 16.68 2.50
C GLU A 29 1.25 15.43 2.83
N ALA A 30 0.60 14.36 3.32
CA ALA A 30 1.22 13.07 3.61
C ALA A 30 1.99 12.52 2.41
N PHE A 31 1.42 12.59 1.21
CA PHE A 31 2.04 12.09 -0.01
C PHE A 31 2.99 13.09 -0.66
N LYS A 32 2.59 14.36 -0.82
CA LYS A 32 3.39 15.38 -1.51
C LYS A 32 4.79 15.55 -0.91
N THR A 33 4.89 15.37 0.40
CA THR A 33 6.14 15.55 1.16
C THR A 33 6.92 14.24 1.32
N LEU A 34 6.46 13.12 0.74
CA LEU A 34 7.22 11.86 0.72
C LEU A 34 8.37 11.98 -0.27
N GLN A 35 9.57 11.60 0.17
CA GLN A 35 10.77 11.63 -0.67
C GLN A 35 11.58 10.35 -0.48
N GLY A 36 12.25 9.91 -1.55
CA GLY A 36 13.18 8.79 -1.50
C GLY A 36 12.54 7.42 -1.21
N GLN A 37 13.13 6.68 -0.27
CA GLN A 37 12.80 5.28 0.00
C GLN A 37 11.35 5.03 0.48
N PRO A 38 10.75 5.86 1.37
CA PRO A 38 9.33 5.76 1.74
C PRO A 38 8.37 5.77 0.55
N LEU A 39 8.59 6.66 -0.44
CA LEU A 39 7.76 6.72 -1.64
C LEU A 39 7.86 5.42 -2.46
N LYS A 40 9.09 4.94 -2.68
CA LYS A 40 9.32 3.64 -3.34
C LYS A 40 8.63 2.50 -2.59
N LEU A 41 8.72 2.46 -1.26
CA LEU A 41 8.10 1.42 -0.46
C LEU A 41 6.58 1.45 -0.57
N LEU A 42 5.97 2.64 -0.56
CA LEU A 42 4.53 2.79 -0.73
C LEU A 42 4.06 2.16 -2.05
N LEU A 43 4.78 2.42 -3.15
CA LEU A 43 4.49 1.84 -4.45
C LEU A 43 4.72 0.31 -4.47
N ASP A 44 5.80 -0.17 -3.85
CA ASP A 44 6.13 -1.60 -3.74
C ASP A 44 5.09 -2.38 -2.91
N ILE A 45 4.49 -1.75 -1.90
CA ILE A 45 3.36 -2.30 -1.12
C ILE A 45 2.08 -2.24 -1.96
N ALA A 46 1.75 -1.06 -2.49
CA ALA A 46 0.46 -0.82 -3.14
C ALA A 46 0.29 -1.60 -4.45
N MET A 47 1.35 -1.90 -5.19
CA MET A 47 1.23 -2.69 -6.41
C MET A 47 0.78 -4.14 -6.19
N GLN A 48 0.85 -4.64 -4.95
CA GLN A 48 0.31 -5.95 -4.62
C GLN A 48 -1.22 -5.93 -4.60
N LEU A 49 -1.86 -4.76 -4.59
CA LEU A 49 -3.31 -4.61 -4.47
C LEU A 49 -4.07 -5.39 -5.55
N SER A 50 -5.07 -6.10 -5.07
CA SER A 50 -6.16 -6.69 -5.83
C SER A 50 -7.49 -6.24 -5.21
N SER A 51 -8.61 -6.66 -5.81
CA SER A 51 -9.94 -6.38 -5.26
C SER A 51 -10.20 -7.03 -3.89
N THR A 52 -9.36 -7.97 -3.45
CA THR A 52 -9.64 -8.84 -2.28
C THR A 52 -8.52 -8.93 -1.26
N ASN A 53 -7.49 -8.09 -1.34
CA ASN A 53 -6.30 -8.27 -0.48
C ASN A 53 -5.83 -7.03 0.29
N ASN A 54 -6.55 -5.90 0.25
CA ASN A 54 -6.16 -4.76 1.08
C ASN A 54 -6.17 -5.17 2.56
N GLY A 55 -5.02 -5.10 3.22
CA GLY A 55 -4.78 -5.63 4.57
C GLY A 55 -3.97 -6.91 4.63
N ARG A 56 -3.57 -7.48 3.48
CA ARG A 56 -2.65 -8.63 3.37
C ARG A 56 -1.46 -8.32 2.47
N LEU A 57 -1.06 -7.04 2.40
CA LEU A 57 0.06 -6.59 1.60
C LEU A 57 1.36 -6.83 2.37
N SER A 58 2.34 -7.46 1.73
CA SER A 58 3.59 -7.83 2.37
C SER A 58 4.63 -6.72 2.24
N ALA A 59 5.30 -6.39 3.35
CA ALA A 59 6.55 -5.64 3.35
C ALA A 59 7.69 -6.46 3.98
N SER A 60 7.63 -7.79 3.84
CA SER A 60 8.67 -8.67 4.38
C SER A 60 10.01 -8.44 3.68
N TRP A 61 11.10 -8.57 4.43
CA TRP A 61 12.45 -8.40 3.90
C TRP A 61 12.70 -9.28 2.68
N ARG A 62 12.37 -10.58 2.77
CA ARG A 62 12.56 -11.54 1.68
C ARG A 62 11.87 -11.09 0.39
N TYR A 63 10.60 -10.68 0.47
CA TYR A 63 9.86 -10.20 -0.69
C TYR A 63 10.50 -8.95 -1.29
N LEU A 64 10.83 -7.96 -0.44
CA LEU A 64 11.35 -6.69 -0.90
C LEU A 64 12.77 -6.80 -1.46
N SER A 65 13.64 -7.62 -0.86
CA SER A 65 14.99 -7.82 -1.36
C SER A 65 15.01 -8.62 -2.66
N GLU A 66 14.27 -9.74 -2.74
CA GLU A 66 14.32 -10.64 -3.89
C GLU A 66 13.48 -10.15 -5.08
N LYS A 67 12.38 -9.41 -4.83
CA LYS A 67 11.42 -9.03 -5.89
C LYS A 67 11.38 -7.54 -6.18
N ARG A 68 11.82 -6.69 -5.25
CA ARG A 68 11.69 -5.23 -5.34
C ARG A 68 13.02 -4.46 -5.30
N GLY A 69 14.14 -5.18 -5.16
CA GLY A 69 15.49 -4.64 -5.21
C GLY A 69 15.94 -3.91 -3.93
N TRP A 70 15.36 -4.21 -2.78
CA TRP A 70 15.78 -3.60 -1.51
C TRP A 70 17.06 -4.23 -0.96
N THR A 71 18.03 -3.40 -0.57
CA THR A 71 19.36 -3.84 -0.09
C THR A 71 19.63 -3.49 1.37
N SER A 72 18.78 -2.67 2.00
CA SER A 72 18.93 -2.27 3.41
C SER A 72 17.66 -2.50 4.23
N LYS A 73 17.78 -3.31 5.29
CA LYS A 73 16.72 -3.54 6.29
C LYS A 73 16.41 -2.29 7.11
N SER A 74 17.43 -1.48 7.44
CA SER A 74 17.24 -0.25 8.22
C SER A 74 16.47 0.79 7.42
N SER A 75 16.80 0.95 6.14
CA SER A 75 16.05 1.78 5.18
C SER A 75 14.59 1.34 5.05
N LEU A 76 14.35 0.03 4.94
CA LEU A 76 13.00 -0.52 4.92
C LEU A 76 12.24 -0.18 6.21
N ARG A 77 12.86 -0.44 7.38
CA ARG A 77 12.20 -0.18 8.67
C ARG A 77 11.84 1.30 8.83
N ARG A 78 12.79 2.21 8.56
CA ARG A 78 12.55 3.65 8.58
C ARG A 78 11.43 4.06 7.62
N SER A 79 11.39 3.45 6.44
CA SER A 79 10.35 3.73 5.45
C SER A 79 8.97 3.27 5.92
N LEU A 80 8.86 2.10 6.57
CA LEU A 80 7.61 1.65 7.18
C LEU A 80 7.13 2.62 8.26
N ASP A 81 8.03 3.02 9.17
CA ASP A 81 7.70 3.94 10.26
C ASP A 81 7.15 5.28 9.72
N ILE A 82 7.80 5.85 8.69
CA ILE A 82 7.35 7.08 8.02
C ILE A 82 5.96 6.89 7.37
N LEU A 83 5.71 5.77 6.69
CA LEU A 83 4.43 5.54 6.01
C LEU A 83 3.27 5.29 7.00
N GLU A 84 3.54 4.61 8.11
CA GLU A 84 2.58 4.42 9.20
C GLU A 84 2.29 5.74 9.92
N GLU A 85 3.32 6.53 10.25
CA GLU A 85 3.19 7.87 10.85
C GLU A 85 2.33 8.81 9.98
N ARG A 86 2.56 8.77 8.66
CA ARG A 86 1.81 9.56 7.68
C ARG A 86 0.41 9.03 7.38
N GLY A 87 0.00 7.93 8.02
CA GLY A 87 -1.30 7.33 7.83
C GLY A 87 -1.56 6.86 6.39
N LEU A 88 -0.51 6.59 5.61
CA LEU A 88 -0.63 6.08 4.23
C LEU A 88 -0.77 4.56 4.20
N ILE A 89 -0.18 3.87 5.17
CA ILE A 89 -0.37 2.45 5.42
C ILE A 89 -0.76 2.20 6.88
N PHE A 90 -1.31 1.01 7.13
CA PHE A 90 -1.70 0.55 8.46
C PHE A 90 -1.26 -0.91 8.64
N CYS A 91 -0.54 -1.21 9.72
CA CYS A 91 -0.11 -2.56 10.06
C CYS A 91 -1.31 -3.40 10.56
N THR A 92 -1.74 -4.36 9.74
CA THR A 92 -2.89 -5.25 10.07
C THR A 92 -2.47 -6.52 10.76
N ARG A 93 -1.20 -6.92 10.63
CA ARG A 93 -0.62 -8.08 11.30
C ARG A 93 0.84 -7.81 11.60
N LYS A 94 1.24 -7.93 12.86
CA LYS A 94 2.63 -7.82 13.29
C LYS A 94 3.40 -9.07 12.85
N GLY A 95 4.58 -8.84 12.30
CA GLY A 95 5.51 -9.93 12.01
C GLY A 95 6.12 -10.48 13.30
N SER A 96 6.36 -11.78 13.34
CA SER A 96 7.09 -12.45 14.42
C SER A 96 7.92 -13.61 13.86
N LEU A 97 9.11 -13.80 14.41
CA LEU A 97 9.97 -14.91 14.01
C LEU A 97 9.42 -16.25 14.54
N PRO A 98 9.68 -17.37 13.84
CA PRO A 98 10.31 -17.44 12.51
C PRO A 98 9.35 -17.23 11.34
N ASN A 99 8.03 -17.47 11.51
CA ASN A 99 7.12 -17.72 10.38
C ASN A 99 5.91 -16.78 10.24
N LYS A 100 5.86 -15.66 10.97
CA LYS A 100 4.76 -14.69 10.86
C LYS A 100 5.23 -13.45 10.09
N ALA A 101 4.76 -13.31 8.86
CA ALA A 101 5.04 -12.12 8.05
C ALA A 101 4.12 -10.96 8.46
N ALA A 102 4.70 -9.76 8.53
CA ALA A 102 3.94 -8.54 8.74
C ALA A 102 3.06 -8.24 7.52
N TRP A 103 1.84 -7.78 7.78
CA TRP A 103 0.89 -7.34 6.75
C TRP A 103 0.48 -5.90 6.95
N TYR A 104 0.18 -5.25 5.83
CA TYR A 104 -0.24 -3.87 5.77
C TYR A 104 -1.50 -3.72 4.90
N ALA A 105 -2.25 -2.66 5.19
CA ALA A 105 -3.29 -2.10 4.35
C ALA A 105 -2.87 -0.72 3.86
N VAL A 106 -3.30 -0.32 2.67
CA VAL A 106 -3.37 1.10 2.30
C VAL A 106 -4.62 1.71 2.91
N THR A 107 -4.54 2.97 3.33
CA THR A 107 -5.63 3.64 4.06
C THR A 107 -6.62 4.36 3.15
N TRP A 108 -6.40 4.41 1.83
CA TRP A 108 -7.38 4.97 0.87
C TRP A 108 -8.38 3.94 0.32
N LEU A 109 -8.23 2.66 0.66
CA LEU A 109 -9.17 1.59 0.31
C LEU A 109 -9.79 0.99 1.56
N GLY A 110 -10.94 0.31 1.42
CA GLY A 110 -11.54 -0.45 2.52
C GLY A 110 -10.69 -1.67 2.90
N LEU A 111 -10.74 -2.07 4.17
CA LEU A 111 -10.04 -3.26 4.64
C LEU A 111 -10.75 -4.53 4.15
N HIS A 112 -10.02 -5.43 3.50
CA HIS A 112 -10.49 -6.79 3.28
C HIS A 112 -10.03 -7.66 4.46
N HIS A 113 -10.82 -7.62 5.54
CA HIS A 113 -10.46 -8.28 6.80
C HIS A 113 -10.27 -9.80 6.66
N SER A 114 -9.41 -10.36 7.51
CA SER A 114 -9.20 -11.79 7.67
C SER A 114 -8.98 -12.09 9.15
N LYS A 115 -9.39 -13.28 9.60
CA LYS A 115 -9.19 -13.75 10.99
C LYS A 115 -7.72 -13.84 11.41
N GLU A 116 -6.80 -13.89 10.45
CA GLU A 116 -5.35 -13.91 10.72
C GLU A 116 -4.77 -12.52 11.05
N MET A 117 -5.54 -11.45 10.87
CA MET A 117 -5.12 -10.09 11.20
C MET A 117 -5.15 -9.90 12.72
N ASP A 118 -4.22 -9.11 13.23
CA ASP A 118 -4.18 -8.73 14.65
C ASP A 118 -5.14 -7.56 14.96
N CYS A 119 -5.72 -6.94 13.92
CA CYS A 119 -6.67 -5.84 14.02
C CYS A 119 -8.13 -6.29 13.78
N GLY A 120 -9.09 -5.53 14.30
CA GLY A 120 -10.52 -5.74 14.03
C GLY A 120 -10.92 -5.33 12.61
N SER A 121 -12.12 -5.75 12.19
CA SER A 121 -12.66 -5.45 10.85
C SER A 121 -12.92 -3.97 10.58
N GLN A 122 -13.11 -3.18 11.65
CA GLN A 122 -13.32 -1.73 11.60
C GLN A 122 -12.10 -0.93 12.07
N SER A 123 -10.95 -1.59 12.28
CA SER A 123 -9.77 -0.94 12.85
C SER A 123 -8.96 -0.13 11.85
N LEU A 124 -9.21 -0.25 10.53
CA LEU A 124 -8.48 0.52 9.53
C LEU A 124 -8.86 2.00 9.62
N PRO A 125 -7.91 2.92 9.90
CA PRO A 125 -8.18 4.35 9.89
C PRO A 125 -8.24 4.87 8.46
N ARG A 126 -9.34 4.55 7.76
CA ARG A 126 -9.51 4.89 6.34
C ARG A 126 -9.48 6.40 6.15
N GLY A 127 -8.55 6.89 5.34
CA GLY A 127 -8.36 8.30 5.07
C GLY A 127 -7.38 9.01 5.99
N ALA A 128 -6.68 8.32 6.91
CA ALA A 128 -5.75 8.94 7.87
C ALA A 128 -4.70 9.87 7.23
N TYR A 129 -4.26 9.57 6.01
CA TYR A 129 -3.35 10.43 5.24
C TYR A 129 -3.85 11.87 5.01
N LYS A 130 -5.16 12.11 5.11
CA LYS A 130 -5.76 13.44 4.91
C LYS A 130 -5.45 14.38 6.08
N ASP A 131 -5.34 13.83 7.27
CA ASP A 131 -5.21 14.58 8.51
C ASP A 131 -3.74 14.85 8.88
N TRP A 132 -2.80 14.10 8.30
CA TRP A 132 -1.37 14.32 8.53
C TRP A 132 -0.93 15.67 7.94
N LYS A 133 -0.12 16.41 8.73
CA LYS A 133 0.51 17.67 8.35
C LYS A 133 1.99 17.61 8.69
N GLN A 134 2.80 18.23 7.85
CA GLN A 134 4.21 18.43 8.15
C GLN A 134 4.31 19.52 9.22
N ASN A 135 4.94 19.20 10.35
CA ASN A 135 5.28 20.16 11.40
C ASN A 135 6.37 21.13 10.93
#